data_AF-A0A7K0Y8R5-F1
#
_entry.id   AF-A0A7K0Y8R5-F1
#
_cell.length_a   1.000
_cell.length_b   1.000
_cell.length_c   1.000
_cell.angle_alpha   90.00
_cell.angle_beta   90.00
_cell.angle_gamma   90.00
#
_symmetry.space_group_name_H-M   'P 1'
#
loop_
_entity.id
_entity.type
_entity.pdbx_description
1 polymer ?
#
loop_
_entity_poly.entity_id
_entity_poly.type
_entity_poly.pdbx_seq_one_letter_code
_entity_poly.pdbx_strand_id
1 'polypeptide(L)'
;EFGGVNLTRTVLNGATKNPWNDSRTPGGSSGGSAAGVAGGLFTLATAGDGGGSIRIPAGFTGLVGLKSTYGRIPRGPGAAYGNLTVTVGCVSRSVRDTARWFDTCNGHDAHDPLSLPRVGGWEAGLGTIDVSGLKVAIVDNWGGAVVSPTMWEVLLESADFLIQKAGLRRVDGVDTSLPRMGAAWSISGMLEIAEALKDHWPQCADVLTPEMRAGLEYTAGLYSAEARAKIEDRRAAVNTRMAEIFNDVDIVIAATNPDVAFDAEGPLPSVFGGIKAGAGNNGQLTFPCNLHGNPGVSVPAGFVDGLPVGLQIIGGHFSEQVLLELAHVLERERPWPLVAPASPR
;
A
#
# COMPACT_ATOMS: atom_id res chain seq x y z
N GLU A 1 0.87 4.90 -15.52
CA GLU A 1 1.99 5.86 -15.75
C GLU A 1 2.18 6.75 -14.52
N PHE A 2 3.38 7.30 -14.29
CA PHE A 2 3.71 8.24 -13.19
C PHE A 2 3.29 7.83 -11.77
N GLY A 3 2.98 6.55 -11.54
CA GLY A 3 2.44 6.09 -10.27
C GLY A 3 1.01 6.54 -9.95
N GLY A 4 0.27 7.12 -10.90
CA GLY A 4 -0.95 7.89 -10.59
C GLY A 4 -2.23 7.09 -10.33
N VAL A 5 -2.25 5.78 -10.62
CA VAL A 5 -3.41 4.90 -10.41
C VAL A 5 -3.00 3.51 -9.92
N ASN A 6 -3.95 2.80 -9.28
CA ASN A 6 -3.77 1.47 -8.72
C ASN A 6 -3.90 0.36 -9.78
N LEU A 7 -3.39 0.63 -10.99
CA LEU A 7 -3.37 -0.24 -12.16
C LEU A 7 -2.03 -0.04 -12.90
N THR A 8 -1.39 -1.12 -13.31
CA THR A 8 -0.13 -1.05 -14.07
C THR A 8 -0.39 -1.21 -15.57
N ARG A 9 -0.64 -0.08 -16.23
CA ARG A 9 -0.77 0.05 -17.67
C ARG A 9 -0.14 1.36 -18.14
N THR A 10 0.47 1.33 -19.33
CA THR A 10 0.93 2.53 -20.05
C THR A 10 0.51 2.44 -21.51
N VAL A 11 0.43 3.58 -22.20
CA VAL A 11 0.18 3.57 -23.66
C VAL A 11 1.32 2.87 -24.41
N LEU A 12 2.55 3.03 -23.93
CA LEU A 12 3.76 2.51 -24.56
C LEU A 12 3.92 0.98 -24.41
N ASN A 13 3.60 0.43 -23.24
CA ASN A 13 3.93 -0.95 -22.89
C ASN A 13 2.71 -1.87 -22.70
N GLY A 14 1.49 -1.31 -22.77
CA GLY A 14 0.27 -2.05 -22.50
C GLY A 14 0.09 -2.40 -21.02
N ALA A 15 -0.84 -3.31 -20.75
CA ALA A 15 -1.12 -3.77 -19.39
C ALA A 15 -0.12 -4.83 -18.92
N THR A 16 0.36 -4.68 -17.69
CA THR A 16 1.02 -5.79 -16.99
C THR A 16 -0.06 -6.76 -16.50
N LYS A 17 0.15 -8.06 -16.74
CA LYS A 17 -0.77 -9.14 -16.37
C LYS A 17 -0.37 -9.78 -15.04
N ASN A 18 -1.34 -10.28 -14.29
CA ASN A 18 -1.12 -10.98 -13.02
C ASN A 18 -0.68 -12.43 -13.28
N PRO A 19 0.45 -12.90 -12.71
CA PRO A 19 0.89 -14.28 -12.87
C PRO A 19 -0.09 -15.34 -12.35
N TRP A 20 -1.01 -14.97 -11.44
CA TRP A 20 -2.08 -15.86 -10.96
C TRP A 20 -3.21 -16.05 -11.97
N ASN A 21 -3.48 -15.03 -12.79
CA ASN A 21 -4.46 -15.06 -13.86
C ASN A 21 -4.16 -13.92 -14.84
N ASP A 22 -3.84 -14.27 -16.08
CA ASP A 22 -3.33 -13.32 -17.06
C ASP A 22 -4.39 -12.35 -17.61
N SER A 23 -5.68 -12.58 -17.31
CA SER A 23 -6.77 -11.63 -17.58
C SER A 23 -6.93 -10.59 -16.46
N ARG A 24 -6.18 -10.70 -15.37
CA ARG A 24 -6.29 -9.85 -14.18
C ARG A 24 -5.07 -8.95 -14.02
N THR A 25 -5.26 -7.82 -13.35
CA THR A 25 -4.18 -6.91 -13.02
C THR A 25 -3.35 -7.43 -11.83
N PRO A 26 -2.02 -7.23 -11.80
CA PRO A 26 -1.24 -7.38 -10.58
C PRO A 26 -1.43 -6.18 -9.63
N GLY A 27 -2.27 -5.19 -9.98
CA GLY A 27 -2.41 -3.92 -9.27
C GLY A 27 -1.41 -2.89 -9.73
N GLY A 28 -1.27 -1.82 -8.94
CA GLY A 28 -0.36 -0.75 -9.27
C GLY A 28 -0.07 0.21 -8.13
N SER A 29 0.91 1.09 -8.32
CA SER A 29 1.67 1.28 -9.56
C SER A 29 2.88 0.35 -9.75
N SER A 30 3.33 -0.34 -8.70
CA SER A 30 4.48 -1.26 -8.77
C SER A 30 4.11 -2.66 -9.28
N GLY A 31 3.14 -2.76 -10.19
CA GLY A 31 2.63 -4.06 -10.66
C GLY A 31 3.62 -4.86 -11.49
N GLY A 32 4.54 -4.20 -12.21
CA GLY A 32 5.64 -4.87 -12.91
C GLY A 32 6.61 -5.57 -11.93
N SER A 33 6.98 -4.87 -10.85
CA SER A 33 7.77 -5.44 -9.76
C SER A 33 7.06 -6.65 -9.14
N ALA A 34 5.79 -6.51 -8.78
CA ALA A 34 5.02 -7.59 -8.16
C ALA A 34 4.81 -8.78 -9.11
N ALA A 35 4.45 -8.53 -10.36
CA ALA A 35 4.25 -9.59 -11.36
C ALA A 35 5.56 -10.36 -11.64
N GLY A 36 6.71 -9.68 -11.71
CA GLY A 36 7.97 -10.38 -11.91
C GLY A 36 8.40 -11.21 -10.69
N VAL A 37 8.16 -10.74 -9.47
CA VAL A 37 8.41 -11.54 -8.25
C VAL A 37 7.47 -12.74 -8.18
N ALA A 38 6.15 -12.51 -8.31
CA ALA A 38 5.14 -13.56 -8.22
C ALA A 38 5.26 -14.55 -9.40
N GLY A 39 5.72 -14.11 -10.56
CA GLY A 39 6.00 -14.96 -11.73
C GLY A 39 7.34 -15.71 -11.67
N GLY A 40 8.11 -15.56 -10.59
CA GLY A 40 9.39 -16.26 -10.40
C GLY A 40 10.56 -15.73 -11.23
N LEU A 41 10.45 -14.55 -11.85
CA LEU A 41 11.54 -13.95 -12.64
C LEU A 41 12.67 -13.43 -11.74
N PHE A 42 12.32 -12.97 -10.54
CA PHE A 42 13.26 -12.53 -9.51
C PHE A 42 12.68 -12.76 -8.12
N THR A 43 13.51 -12.71 -7.08
CA THR A 43 13.11 -13.09 -5.72
C THR A 43 12.47 -11.94 -4.94
N LEU A 44 12.84 -10.72 -5.28
CA LEU A 44 12.36 -9.46 -4.71
C LEU A 44 12.52 -8.35 -5.76
N ALA A 45 11.76 -7.27 -5.60
CA ALA A 45 11.93 -6.07 -6.41
C ALA A 45 11.62 -4.80 -5.61
N THR A 46 12.32 -3.72 -5.93
CA THR A 46 12.02 -2.40 -5.40
C THR A 46 10.67 -1.90 -5.91
N ALA A 47 9.96 -1.16 -5.06
CA ALA A 47 8.64 -0.64 -5.33
C ALA A 47 8.44 0.71 -4.61
N GLY A 48 7.54 1.55 -5.14
CA GLY A 48 7.15 2.82 -4.53
C GLY A 48 5.73 2.77 -3.99
N ASP A 49 5.45 3.52 -2.92
CA ASP A 49 4.12 3.57 -2.28
C ASP A 49 3.76 4.99 -1.86
N GLY A 50 2.93 5.66 -2.67
CA GLY A 50 2.31 6.97 -2.37
C GLY A 50 0.83 6.90 -1.97
N GLY A 51 0.18 5.76 -2.19
CA GLY A 51 -1.24 5.53 -1.86
C GLY A 51 -1.60 4.06 -1.69
N GLY A 52 -0.60 3.19 -1.54
CA GLY A 52 -0.73 1.73 -1.52
C GLY A 52 0.10 1.00 -2.57
N SER A 53 0.91 1.68 -3.38
CA SER A 53 1.55 1.08 -4.56
C SER A 53 2.65 0.03 -4.30
N ILE A 54 3.01 -0.26 -3.05
CA ILE A 54 3.72 -1.49 -2.65
C ILE A 54 2.71 -2.55 -2.23
N ARG A 55 1.80 -2.17 -1.33
CA ARG A 55 0.86 -3.08 -0.65
C ARG A 55 -0.23 -3.63 -1.57
N ILE A 56 -0.88 -2.77 -2.35
CA ILE A 56 -1.93 -3.13 -3.32
C ILE A 56 -1.47 -4.23 -4.27
N PRO A 57 -0.33 -4.08 -4.98
CA PRO A 57 0.11 -5.13 -5.86
C PRO A 57 0.62 -6.37 -5.11
N ALA A 58 1.19 -6.22 -3.91
CA ALA A 58 1.54 -7.37 -3.07
C ALA A 58 0.29 -8.20 -2.71
N GLY A 59 -0.80 -7.56 -2.28
CA GLY A 59 -2.06 -8.23 -1.94
C GLY A 59 -2.69 -8.94 -3.14
N PHE A 60 -2.69 -8.34 -4.33
CA PHE A 60 -3.22 -8.96 -5.55
C PHE A 60 -2.35 -10.09 -6.14
N THR A 61 -1.08 -10.18 -5.76
CA THR A 61 -0.13 -11.15 -6.31
C THR A 61 0.38 -12.15 -5.29
N GLY A 62 -0.14 -12.13 -4.06
CA GLY A 62 0.25 -13.08 -3.02
C GLY A 62 1.70 -12.89 -2.57
N LEU A 63 2.14 -11.64 -2.44
CA LEU A 63 3.48 -11.28 -1.98
C LEU A 63 3.45 -10.54 -0.64
N VAL A 64 4.62 -10.42 -0.02
CA VAL A 64 4.86 -9.51 1.10
C VAL A 64 5.23 -8.13 0.56
N GLY A 65 4.55 -7.08 1.04
CA GLY A 65 4.84 -5.70 0.68
C GLY A 65 4.82 -4.78 1.89
N LEU A 66 5.99 -4.33 2.34
CA LEU A 66 6.13 -3.40 3.46
C LEU A 66 6.27 -1.96 2.97
N LYS A 67 5.28 -1.13 3.31
CA LYS A 67 5.38 0.32 3.29
C LYS A 67 5.94 0.76 4.65
N SER A 68 7.16 1.27 4.68
CA SER A 68 7.78 1.70 5.94
C SER A 68 7.25 3.04 6.45
N THR A 69 7.72 3.43 7.64
CA THR A 69 7.60 4.80 8.11
C THR A 69 8.18 5.75 7.06
N TYR A 70 7.51 6.89 6.84
CA TYR A 70 7.99 7.90 5.90
C TYR A 70 9.42 8.32 6.26
N GLY A 71 10.32 8.36 5.27
CA GLY A 71 11.74 8.69 5.45
C GLY A 71 12.64 7.52 5.88
N ARG A 72 12.10 6.33 6.19
CA ARG A 72 12.93 5.17 6.57
C ARG A 72 13.89 4.74 5.46
N ILE A 73 13.39 4.76 4.22
CA ILE A 73 14.21 4.59 3.02
C ILE A 73 14.42 5.99 2.43
N PRO A 74 15.68 6.45 2.28
CA PRO A 74 15.97 7.76 1.75
C PRO A 74 15.62 7.84 0.25
N ARG A 75 15.25 9.03 -0.21
CA ARG A 75 14.95 9.32 -1.63
C ARG A 75 16.05 10.14 -2.31
N GLY A 76 17.23 10.21 -1.70
CA GLY A 76 18.42 10.83 -2.29
C GLY A 76 18.89 10.10 -3.57
N PRO A 77 19.72 10.75 -4.40
CA PRO A 77 20.18 12.13 -4.29
C PRO A 77 19.16 13.18 -4.80
N GLY A 78 18.04 12.74 -5.40
CA GLY A 78 17.03 13.61 -6.03
C GLY A 78 15.73 13.74 -5.23
N ALA A 79 15.82 13.92 -3.91
CA ALA A 79 14.65 13.93 -3.05
C ALA A 79 13.72 15.14 -3.37
N ALA A 80 12.48 14.85 -3.76
CA ALA A 80 11.42 15.83 -4.00
C ALA A 80 10.21 15.55 -3.12
N TYR A 81 9.66 16.56 -2.45
CA TYR A 81 8.76 16.35 -1.32
C TYR A 81 7.27 16.39 -1.64
N GLY A 82 6.87 17.04 -2.73
CA GLY A 82 5.52 16.91 -3.26
C GLY A 82 4.42 17.01 -2.19
N ASN A 83 3.50 16.05 -2.21
CA ASN A 83 2.45 15.85 -1.22
C ASN A 83 2.87 14.95 -0.03
N LEU A 84 4.17 14.67 0.17
CA LEU A 84 4.73 13.95 1.32
C LEU A 84 4.10 12.57 1.59
N THR A 85 3.65 11.86 0.55
CA THR A 85 3.00 10.55 0.71
C THR A 85 3.85 9.36 0.27
N VAL A 86 4.88 9.63 -0.54
CA VAL A 86 5.65 8.61 -1.26
C VAL A 86 6.77 8.06 -0.40
N THR A 87 6.79 6.73 -0.28
CA THR A 87 7.88 5.95 0.31
C THR A 87 8.45 4.97 -0.72
N VAL A 88 9.68 4.53 -0.50
CA VAL A 88 10.32 3.45 -1.28
C VAL A 88 10.40 2.22 -0.39
N GLY A 89 10.24 1.04 -0.98
CA GLY A 89 10.31 -0.24 -0.31
C GLY A 89 10.51 -1.36 -1.30
N CYS A 90 10.04 -2.55 -0.95
CA CYS A 90 10.10 -3.72 -1.82
C CYS A 90 8.82 -4.55 -1.76
N VAL A 91 8.64 -5.35 -2.80
CA VAL A 91 7.78 -6.54 -2.79
C VAL A 91 8.67 -7.77 -2.85
N SER A 92 8.33 -8.80 -2.08
CA SER A 92 9.11 -10.05 -2.04
C SER A 92 8.23 -11.25 -1.70
N ARG A 93 8.76 -12.45 -1.86
CA ARG A 93 8.02 -13.71 -1.64
C ARG A 93 7.97 -14.10 -0.16
N SER A 94 8.88 -13.55 0.65
CA SER A 94 9.04 -13.92 2.05
C SER A 94 9.28 -12.73 2.97
N VAL A 95 8.90 -12.87 4.23
CA VAL A 95 9.14 -11.85 5.25
C VAL A 95 10.64 -11.63 5.45
N ARG A 96 11.41 -12.72 5.39
CA ARG A 96 12.88 -12.69 5.46
C ARG A 96 13.52 -11.84 4.36
N ASP A 97 13.09 -12.00 3.11
CA ASP A 97 13.64 -11.23 1.98
C ASP A 97 13.31 -9.74 2.12
N THR A 98 12.09 -9.41 2.60
CA THR A 98 11.73 -8.04 2.95
C THR A 98 12.66 -7.48 4.02
N ALA A 99 12.88 -8.21 5.12
CA ALA A 99 13.74 -7.76 6.21
C ALA A 99 15.19 -7.53 5.75
N ARG A 100 15.76 -8.44 4.96
CA ARG A 100 17.10 -8.31 4.37
C ARG A 100 17.23 -7.08 3.47
N TRP A 101 16.20 -6.78 2.69
CA TRP A 101 16.18 -5.59 1.84
C TRP A 101 16.27 -4.32 2.71
N PHE A 102 15.51 -4.27 3.82
CA PHE A 102 15.58 -3.15 4.75
C PHE A 102 16.95 -3.02 5.45
N ASP A 103 17.61 -4.11 5.85
CA ASP A 103 18.99 -4.07 6.41
C ASP A 103 19.99 -3.35 5.47
N THR A 104 19.74 -3.44 4.17
CA THR A 104 20.59 -2.86 3.11
C THR A 104 20.19 -1.44 2.75
N CYS A 105 18.90 -1.16 2.59
CA CYS A 105 18.42 0.06 1.95
C CYS A 105 18.02 1.19 2.91
N ASN A 106 17.84 0.91 4.21
CA ASN A 106 17.40 1.92 5.16
C ASN A 106 18.55 2.78 5.71
N GLY A 107 18.22 4.01 6.11
CA GLY A 107 19.11 4.91 6.81
C GLY A 107 19.14 6.31 6.24
N HIS A 108 20.00 7.14 6.83
CA HIS A 108 20.09 8.54 6.49
C HIS A 108 20.90 8.76 5.20
N ASP A 109 20.41 9.66 4.35
CA ASP A 109 21.13 10.23 3.21
C ASP A 109 21.12 11.76 3.35
N ALA A 110 22.29 12.39 3.25
CA ALA A 110 22.44 13.84 3.37
C ALA A 110 21.71 14.65 2.29
N HIS A 111 21.37 14.03 1.15
CA HIS A 111 20.58 14.65 0.08
C HIS A 111 19.06 14.59 0.34
N ASP A 112 18.63 13.87 1.38
CA ASP A 112 17.24 13.77 1.80
C ASP A 112 17.08 14.28 3.25
N PRO A 113 16.78 15.57 3.47
CA PRO A 113 16.55 16.13 4.79
C PRO A 113 15.43 15.48 5.61
N LEU A 114 14.56 14.67 5.01
CA LEU A 114 13.51 13.93 5.74
C LEU A 114 13.88 12.45 5.95
N SER A 115 15.08 12.01 5.56
CA SER A 115 15.53 10.64 5.78
C SER A 115 15.83 10.38 7.26
N LEU A 116 15.48 9.18 7.72
CA LEU A 116 15.59 8.77 9.11
C LEU A 116 16.94 8.09 9.40
N PRO A 117 17.42 8.10 10.65
CA PRO A 117 18.60 7.34 11.06
C PRO A 117 18.49 5.85 10.74
N ARG A 118 19.64 5.21 10.47
CA ARG A 118 19.71 3.77 10.19
C ARG A 118 19.25 2.94 11.39
N VAL A 119 18.43 1.94 11.12
CA VAL A 119 18.07 0.84 12.03
C VAL A 119 18.67 -0.44 11.46
N GLY A 120 19.26 -1.29 12.30
CA GLY A 120 19.84 -2.56 11.88
C GLY A 120 19.14 -3.76 12.51
N GLY A 121 19.51 -4.96 12.08
CA GLY A 121 19.01 -6.21 12.66
C GLY A 121 17.59 -6.53 12.19
N TRP A 122 17.23 -6.14 10.97
CA TRP A 122 15.91 -6.42 10.42
C TRP A 122 15.74 -7.92 10.20
N GLU A 123 16.63 -8.56 9.43
CA GLU A 123 16.56 -10.01 9.19
C GLU A 123 16.94 -10.80 10.45
N ALA A 124 18.01 -10.38 11.15
CA ALA A 124 18.53 -11.07 12.31
C ALA A 124 17.59 -11.02 13.52
N GLY A 125 16.70 -10.02 13.59
CA GLY A 125 15.71 -9.85 14.65
C GLY A 125 14.39 -10.58 14.43
N LEU A 126 14.16 -11.20 13.27
CA LEU A 126 12.93 -11.95 13.03
C LEU A 126 12.80 -13.14 14.00
N GLY A 127 11.63 -13.30 14.61
CA GLY A 127 11.38 -14.35 15.60
C GLY A 127 11.85 -14.00 17.01
N THR A 128 12.29 -12.77 17.25
CA THR A 128 12.89 -12.36 18.54
C THR A 128 12.10 -11.30 19.28
N ILE A 129 11.12 -10.67 18.63
CA ILE A 129 10.32 -9.59 19.22
C ILE A 129 9.09 -10.21 19.88
N ASP A 130 8.93 -9.99 21.18
CA ASP A 130 7.70 -10.36 21.87
C ASP A 130 6.57 -9.39 21.50
N VAL A 131 5.57 -9.92 20.81
CA VAL A 131 4.38 -9.18 20.37
C VAL A 131 3.15 -9.51 21.22
N SER A 132 3.29 -10.39 22.22
CA SER A 132 2.17 -10.81 23.06
C SER A 132 1.61 -9.63 23.87
N GLY A 133 0.29 -9.59 24.02
CA GLY A 133 -0.42 -8.56 24.76
C GLY A 133 -0.60 -7.22 24.04
N LEU A 134 0.02 -7.01 22.86
CA LEU A 134 -0.22 -5.81 22.06
C LEU A 134 -1.71 -5.66 21.72
N LYS A 135 -2.22 -4.44 21.87
CA LYS A 135 -3.61 -4.07 21.59
C LYS A 135 -3.83 -4.00 20.09
N VAL A 136 -4.84 -4.70 19.59
CA VAL A 136 -5.14 -4.75 18.16
C VAL A 136 -6.60 -4.44 17.88
N ALA A 137 -6.86 -3.53 16.95
CA ALA A 137 -8.18 -3.32 16.36
C ALA A 137 -8.26 -3.97 14.97
N ILE A 138 -9.40 -4.55 14.65
CA ILE A 138 -9.73 -4.95 13.28
C ILE A 138 -10.59 -3.84 12.67
N VAL A 139 -10.13 -3.30 11.55
CA VAL A 139 -10.78 -2.20 10.83
C VAL A 139 -11.26 -2.73 9.49
N ASP A 140 -12.57 -2.72 9.32
CA ASP A 140 -13.23 -3.15 8.10
C ASP A 140 -13.07 -2.11 6.99
N ASN A 141 -13.31 -0.83 7.28
CA ASN A 141 -13.52 0.16 6.22
C ASN A 141 -13.02 1.60 6.48
N TRP A 142 -12.36 1.89 7.61
CA TRP A 142 -11.91 3.26 7.97
C TRP A 142 -13.01 4.33 7.97
N GLY A 143 -14.27 3.93 8.12
CA GLY A 143 -15.46 4.78 8.05
C GLY A 143 -15.91 5.17 6.63
N GLY A 144 -15.41 4.54 5.57
CA GLY A 144 -15.79 4.95 4.21
C GLY A 144 -15.42 4.04 3.02
N ALA A 145 -14.60 3.01 3.22
CA ALA A 145 -14.30 2.04 2.17
C ALA A 145 -15.46 1.03 2.01
N VAL A 146 -15.49 0.38 0.85
CA VAL A 146 -16.32 -0.81 0.62
C VAL A 146 -15.39 -1.97 0.37
N VAL A 147 -15.64 -3.07 1.09
CA VAL A 147 -14.87 -4.30 0.99
C VAL A 147 -15.81 -5.42 0.57
N SER A 148 -15.38 -6.23 -0.39
CA SER A 148 -16.08 -7.43 -0.82
C SER A 148 -16.37 -8.34 0.37
N PRO A 149 -17.65 -8.70 0.64
CA PRO A 149 -17.99 -9.50 1.82
C PRO A 149 -17.28 -10.85 1.86
N THR A 150 -17.22 -11.56 0.72
CA THR A 150 -16.57 -12.87 0.61
C THR A 150 -15.07 -12.79 0.89
N MET A 151 -14.41 -11.74 0.42
CA MET A 151 -13.00 -11.52 0.76
C MET A 151 -12.82 -11.14 2.23
N TRP A 152 -13.72 -10.32 2.77
CA TRP A 152 -13.64 -9.90 4.17
C TRP A 152 -13.75 -11.10 5.12
N GLU A 153 -14.57 -12.10 4.82
CA GLU A 153 -14.66 -13.34 5.61
C GLU A 153 -13.32 -14.07 5.70
N VAL A 154 -12.60 -14.22 4.57
CA VAL A 154 -11.27 -14.85 4.53
C VAL A 154 -10.26 -14.05 5.34
N LEU A 155 -10.27 -12.72 5.20
CA LEU A 155 -9.33 -11.85 5.90
C LEU A 155 -9.60 -11.77 7.39
N LEU A 156 -10.88 -11.78 7.81
CA LEU A 156 -11.27 -11.78 9.22
C LEU A 156 -10.83 -13.08 9.90
N GLU A 157 -11.00 -14.23 9.24
CA GLU A 157 -10.52 -15.51 9.76
C GLU A 157 -8.98 -15.50 9.94
N SER A 158 -8.25 -14.99 8.94
CA SER A 158 -6.79 -14.87 9.03
C SER A 158 -6.34 -13.89 10.13
N ALA A 159 -7.08 -12.78 10.32
CA ALA A 159 -6.84 -11.82 11.39
C ALA A 159 -7.06 -12.45 12.77
N ASP A 160 -8.19 -13.11 13.00
CA ASP A 160 -8.49 -13.78 14.27
C ASP A 160 -7.46 -14.88 14.58
N PHE A 161 -7.02 -15.61 13.55
CA PHE A 161 -5.93 -16.57 13.69
C PHE A 161 -4.62 -15.92 14.13
N LEU A 162 -4.19 -14.83 13.48
CA LEU A 162 -2.98 -14.10 13.87
C LEU A 162 -3.10 -13.58 15.31
N ILE A 163 -4.23 -12.99 15.68
CA ILE A 163 -4.49 -12.49 17.04
C ILE A 163 -4.29 -13.60 18.06
N GLN A 164 -4.89 -14.78 17.83
CA GLN A 164 -4.75 -15.92 18.72
C GLN A 164 -3.29 -16.43 18.78
N LYS A 165 -2.62 -16.55 17.64
CA LYS A 165 -1.28 -17.14 17.55
C LYS A 165 -0.18 -16.26 18.09
N ALA A 166 -0.26 -14.95 17.85
CA ALA A 166 0.68 -13.98 18.38
C ALA A 166 0.34 -13.54 19.82
N GLY A 167 -0.80 -13.99 20.36
CA GLY A 167 -1.25 -13.62 21.71
C GLY A 167 -1.63 -12.14 21.85
N LEU A 168 -2.17 -11.54 20.78
CA LEU A 168 -2.58 -10.13 20.77
C LEU A 168 -3.87 -9.94 21.57
N ARG A 169 -4.05 -8.74 22.13
CA ARG A 169 -5.26 -8.36 22.84
C ARG A 169 -6.19 -7.57 21.92
N ARG A 170 -7.21 -8.24 21.38
CA ARG A 170 -8.25 -7.59 20.57
C ARG A 170 -8.97 -6.50 21.37
N VAL A 171 -9.12 -5.32 20.77
CA VAL A 171 -9.88 -4.18 21.29
C VAL A 171 -11.00 -3.90 20.29
N ASP A 172 -12.24 -4.18 20.70
CA ASP A 172 -13.42 -3.90 19.89
C ASP A 172 -13.96 -2.49 20.15
N GLY A 173 -14.71 -1.95 19.18
CA GLY A 173 -15.39 -0.66 19.33
C GLY A 173 -14.48 0.57 19.23
N VAL A 174 -13.24 0.42 18.78
CA VAL A 174 -12.36 1.55 18.44
C VAL A 174 -12.97 2.28 17.26
N ASP A 175 -13.32 3.55 17.43
CA ASP A 175 -13.69 4.40 16.30
C ASP A 175 -12.43 4.63 15.46
N THR A 176 -12.48 4.18 14.20
CA THR A 176 -11.39 4.31 13.23
C THR A 176 -11.79 5.15 12.02
N SER A 177 -12.89 5.90 12.13
CA SER A 177 -13.33 6.81 11.09
C SER A 177 -12.30 7.93 10.85
N LEU A 178 -12.00 8.19 9.59
CA LEU A 178 -11.04 9.21 9.18
C LEU A 178 -11.72 10.41 8.50
N PRO A 179 -11.18 11.63 8.69
CA PRO A 179 -11.61 12.79 7.91
C PRO A 179 -11.45 12.55 6.40
N ARG A 180 -12.45 12.98 5.64
CA ARG A 180 -12.43 12.83 4.18
C ARG A 180 -11.46 13.82 3.54
N MET A 181 -10.51 13.30 2.76
CA MET A 181 -9.62 14.15 1.95
C MET A 181 -10.29 14.74 0.72
N GLY A 182 -11.35 14.11 0.20
CA GLY A 182 -11.94 14.47 -1.09
C GLY A 182 -10.88 14.50 -2.19
N ALA A 183 -10.90 15.50 -3.07
CA ALA A 183 -9.92 15.65 -4.15
C ALA A 183 -8.54 16.16 -3.72
N ALA A 184 -8.30 16.45 -2.42
CA ALA A 184 -7.07 17.09 -1.94
C ALA A 184 -5.78 16.35 -2.32
N TRP A 185 -5.80 15.01 -2.20
CA TRP A 185 -4.66 14.17 -2.55
C TRP A 185 -4.40 14.19 -4.05
N SER A 186 -5.45 14.06 -4.87
CA SER A 186 -5.34 14.09 -6.33
C SER A 186 -4.89 15.45 -6.86
N ILE A 187 -5.42 16.57 -6.33
CA ILE A 187 -5.01 17.91 -6.74
C ILE A 187 -3.50 18.12 -6.50
N SER A 188 -3.02 17.79 -5.31
CA SER A 188 -1.59 17.96 -4.98
C SER A 188 -0.69 17.02 -5.78
N GLY A 189 -1.07 15.74 -5.93
CA GLY A 189 -0.28 14.76 -6.66
C GLY A 189 -0.21 15.03 -8.18
N MET A 190 -1.30 15.49 -8.80
CA MET A 190 -1.31 15.77 -10.24
C MET A 190 -0.46 16.98 -10.63
N LEU A 191 -0.25 17.94 -9.71
CA LEU A 191 0.70 19.03 -9.94
C LEU A 191 2.14 18.53 -10.10
N GLU A 192 2.56 17.54 -9.32
CA GLU A 192 3.90 16.95 -9.45
C GLU A 192 4.06 16.25 -10.79
N ILE A 193 3.00 15.61 -11.27
CA ILE A 193 3.00 14.93 -12.57
C ILE A 193 3.02 15.96 -13.71
N ALA A 194 2.25 17.05 -13.59
CA ALA A 194 2.31 18.15 -14.54
C ALA A 194 3.72 18.76 -14.60
N GLU A 195 4.37 18.94 -13.45
CA GLU A 195 5.76 19.42 -13.40
C GLU A 195 6.76 18.41 -13.98
N ALA A 196 6.55 17.11 -13.76
CA ALA A 196 7.38 16.07 -14.38
C ALA A 196 7.26 16.05 -15.92
N LEU A 197 6.09 16.43 -16.44
CA LEU A 197 5.85 16.60 -17.87
C LEU A 197 6.41 17.91 -18.42
N LYS A 198 6.63 18.93 -17.58
CA LYS A 198 7.16 20.25 -17.96
C LYS A 198 6.36 20.86 -19.13
N ASP A 199 7.06 21.46 -20.09
CA ASP A 199 6.52 22.11 -21.28
C ASP A 199 5.84 21.13 -22.27
N HIS A 200 5.86 19.82 -22.01
CA HIS A 200 5.12 18.86 -22.84
C HIS A 200 3.63 18.83 -22.51
N TRP A 201 3.20 19.29 -21.33
CA TRP A 201 1.78 19.38 -20.99
C TRP A 201 1.21 20.74 -21.45
N PRO A 202 0.07 20.80 -22.17
CA PRO A 202 -0.88 19.70 -22.46
C PRO A 202 -0.68 18.98 -23.80
N GLN A 203 0.34 19.29 -24.58
CA GLN A 203 0.51 18.78 -25.95
C GLN A 203 0.70 17.26 -26.03
N CYS A 204 1.25 16.63 -24.98
CA CYS A 204 1.43 15.19 -24.87
C CYS A 204 0.20 14.43 -24.34
N ALA A 205 -0.96 15.08 -24.20
CA ALA A 205 -2.14 14.43 -23.63
C ALA A 205 -2.51 13.12 -24.34
N ASP A 206 -2.36 13.06 -25.67
CA ASP A 206 -2.69 11.93 -26.52
C ASP A 206 -1.88 10.65 -26.21
N VAL A 207 -0.67 10.78 -25.69
CA VAL A 207 0.21 9.66 -25.31
C VAL A 207 0.12 9.26 -23.83
N LEU A 208 -0.78 9.88 -23.06
CA LEU A 208 -1.09 9.47 -21.68
C LEU A 208 -2.28 8.52 -21.63
N THR A 209 -2.32 7.62 -20.63
CA THR A 209 -3.53 6.81 -20.40
C THR A 209 -4.74 7.71 -20.08
N PRO A 210 -5.98 7.26 -20.37
CA PRO A 210 -7.18 8.05 -20.12
C PRO A 210 -7.30 8.54 -18.67
N GLU A 211 -6.89 7.72 -17.70
CA GLU A 211 -6.93 8.07 -16.28
C GLU A 211 -5.97 9.21 -15.93
N MET A 212 -4.75 9.18 -16.48
CA MET A 212 -3.74 10.19 -16.22
C MET A 212 -4.09 11.51 -16.89
N ARG A 213 -4.54 11.46 -18.15
CA ARG A 213 -5.05 12.63 -18.87
C ARG A 213 -6.19 13.30 -18.11
N ALA A 214 -7.20 12.53 -17.74
CA ALA A 214 -8.35 13.02 -16.99
C ALA A 214 -7.92 13.61 -15.63
N GLY A 215 -7.00 12.96 -14.92
CA GLY A 215 -6.45 13.47 -13.66
C GLY A 215 -5.80 14.85 -13.79
N LEU A 216 -4.96 15.05 -14.81
CA LEU A 216 -4.31 16.32 -15.09
C LEU A 216 -5.31 17.40 -15.52
N GLU A 217 -6.26 17.07 -16.41
CA GLU A 217 -7.31 18.00 -16.87
C GLU A 217 -8.22 18.45 -15.74
N TYR A 218 -8.69 17.51 -14.89
CA TYR A 218 -9.63 17.82 -13.82
C TYR A 218 -9.01 18.61 -12.67
N THR A 219 -7.70 18.54 -12.50
CA THR A 219 -7.00 19.21 -11.39
C THR A 219 -6.32 20.52 -11.81
N ALA A 220 -6.19 20.77 -13.11
CA ALA A 220 -5.64 22.00 -13.66
C ALA A 220 -6.35 23.24 -13.08
N GLY A 221 -5.57 24.16 -12.50
CA GLY A 221 -6.07 25.40 -11.90
C GLY A 221 -6.80 25.25 -10.56
N LEU A 222 -6.95 24.04 -10.01
CA LEU A 222 -7.63 23.84 -8.72
C LEU A 222 -6.74 24.11 -7.49
N TYR A 223 -5.45 24.37 -7.68
CA TYR A 223 -4.52 24.63 -6.60
C TYR A 223 -4.24 26.12 -6.40
N SER A 224 -5.14 26.77 -5.67
CA SER A 224 -4.96 28.15 -5.19
C SER A 224 -4.31 28.18 -3.80
N ALA A 225 -3.95 29.36 -3.31
CA ALA A 225 -3.49 29.55 -1.92
C ALA A 225 -4.53 29.07 -0.89
N GLU A 226 -5.83 29.28 -1.16
CA GLU A 226 -6.93 28.77 -0.33
C GLU A 226 -7.01 27.25 -0.38
N ALA A 227 -6.90 26.65 -1.58
CA ALA A 227 -6.90 25.20 -1.74
C ALA A 227 -5.72 24.57 -1.01
N ARG A 228 -4.53 25.17 -1.11
CA ARG A 228 -3.32 24.78 -0.38
C ARG A 228 -3.57 24.73 1.13
N ALA A 229 -4.15 25.77 1.72
CA ALA A 229 -4.46 25.82 3.15
C ALA A 229 -5.44 24.71 3.54
N LYS A 230 -6.54 24.56 2.80
CA LYS A 230 -7.56 23.53 3.03
C LYS A 230 -7.04 22.10 2.91
N ILE A 231 -6.12 21.84 1.97
CA ILE A 231 -5.45 20.54 1.83
C ILE A 231 -4.64 20.22 3.09
N GLU A 232 -3.93 21.21 3.63
CA GLU A 232 -3.11 21.05 4.83
C GLU A 232 -3.95 20.90 6.09
N ASP A 233 -5.05 21.64 6.24
CA ASP A 233 -5.99 21.47 7.35
C ASP A 233 -6.56 20.05 7.37
N ARG A 234 -6.91 19.51 6.19
CA ARG A 234 -7.39 18.13 6.07
C ARG A 234 -6.31 17.11 6.42
N ARG A 235 -5.07 17.32 5.97
CA ARG A 235 -3.95 16.46 6.36
C ARG A 235 -3.71 16.49 7.86
N ALA A 236 -3.71 17.68 8.47
CA ALA A 236 -3.56 17.85 9.92
C ALA A 236 -4.67 17.11 10.68
N ALA A 237 -5.92 17.20 10.23
CA ALA A 237 -7.03 16.45 10.82
C ALA A 237 -6.84 14.93 10.72
N VAL A 238 -6.40 14.41 9.56
CA VAL A 238 -6.07 12.99 9.41
C VAL A 238 -4.92 12.60 10.33
N ASN A 239 -3.88 13.44 10.47
CA ASN A 239 -2.75 13.18 11.35
C ASN A 239 -3.16 13.08 12.81
N THR A 240 -3.97 14.03 13.29
CA THR A 240 -4.51 14.00 14.65
C THR A 240 -5.33 12.74 14.87
N ARG A 241 -6.23 12.41 13.92
CA ARG A 241 -7.10 11.24 14.05
C ARG A 241 -6.34 9.93 14.08
N MET A 242 -5.34 9.77 13.20
CA MET A 242 -4.50 8.58 13.18
C MET A 242 -3.69 8.44 14.48
N ALA A 243 -3.16 9.55 15.01
CA ALA A 243 -2.45 9.54 16.29
C ALA A 243 -3.37 9.13 17.46
N GLU A 244 -4.61 9.62 17.49
CA GLU A 244 -5.61 9.22 18.48
C GLU A 244 -5.90 7.71 18.42
N ILE A 245 -6.09 7.16 17.22
CA ILE A 245 -6.31 5.71 17.04
C ILE A 245 -5.14 4.91 17.61
N PHE A 246 -3.90 5.33 17.33
CA PHE A 246 -2.70 4.64 17.85
C PHE A 246 -2.38 4.94 19.33
N ASN A 247 -3.10 5.86 19.99
CA ASN A 247 -3.08 5.92 21.46
C ASN A 247 -3.92 4.80 22.07
N ASP A 248 -5.00 4.41 21.39
CA ASP A 248 -5.94 3.39 21.87
C ASP A 248 -5.45 1.97 21.57
N VAL A 249 -4.79 1.75 20.43
CA VAL A 249 -4.26 0.45 19.99
C VAL A 249 -2.82 0.53 19.49
N ASP A 250 -2.10 -0.59 19.55
CA ASP A 250 -0.73 -0.68 19.06
C ASP A 250 -0.69 -1.08 17.58
N ILE A 251 -1.67 -1.92 17.17
CA ILE A 251 -1.80 -2.49 15.83
C ILE A 251 -3.22 -2.28 15.30
N VAL A 252 -3.31 -2.04 14.00
CA VAL A 252 -4.55 -2.13 13.22
C VAL A 252 -4.41 -3.21 12.16
N ILE A 253 -5.39 -4.11 12.07
CA ILE A 253 -5.52 -5.08 10.98
C ILE A 253 -6.66 -4.67 10.07
N ALA A 254 -6.44 -4.66 8.76
CA ALA A 254 -7.43 -4.30 7.75
C ALA A 254 -7.24 -5.12 6.47
N ALA A 255 -8.17 -5.00 5.53
CA ALA A 255 -7.94 -5.49 4.17
C ALA A 255 -6.87 -4.64 3.45
N THR A 256 -6.06 -5.26 2.60
CA THR A 256 -5.13 -4.49 1.74
C THR A 256 -5.85 -3.90 0.53
N ASN A 257 -6.69 -4.70 -0.10
CA ASN A 257 -7.44 -4.37 -1.31
C ASN A 257 -8.95 -4.42 -0.98
N PRO A 258 -9.81 -3.74 -1.75
CA PRO A 258 -11.27 -3.77 -1.52
C PRO A 258 -11.98 -4.98 -2.12
N ASP A 259 -11.37 -5.69 -3.06
CA ASP A 259 -11.84 -6.97 -3.62
C ASP A 259 -10.64 -7.72 -4.20
N VAL A 260 -10.86 -8.86 -4.86
CA VAL A 260 -9.82 -9.56 -5.65
C VAL A 260 -9.34 -8.74 -6.86
N ALA A 261 -8.24 -9.18 -7.48
CA ALA A 261 -7.68 -8.55 -8.67
C ALA A 261 -8.72 -8.42 -9.80
N PHE A 262 -8.89 -7.20 -10.33
CA PHE A 262 -9.82 -6.88 -11.42
C PHE A 262 -9.16 -7.03 -12.80
N ASP A 263 -9.87 -6.67 -13.87
CA ASP A 263 -9.40 -6.75 -15.26
C ASP A 263 -8.05 -6.02 -15.48
N ALA A 264 -7.10 -6.68 -16.16
CA ALA A 264 -5.79 -6.13 -16.48
C ALA A 264 -5.87 -4.86 -17.34
N GLU A 265 -6.88 -4.78 -18.21
CA GLU A 265 -7.11 -3.63 -19.09
C GLU A 265 -7.94 -2.53 -18.42
N GLY A 266 -8.33 -2.70 -17.16
CA GLY A 266 -9.21 -1.77 -16.46
C GLY A 266 -10.59 -1.65 -17.11
N PRO A 267 -11.33 -0.54 -16.87
CA PRO A 267 -10.97 0.58 -16.00
C PRO A 267 -10.89 0.18 -14.52
N LEU A 268 -10.52 1.12 -13.64
CA LEU A 268 -10.63 0.90 -12.20
C LEU A 268 -12.07 0.50 -11.83
N PRO A 269 -12.27 -0.54 -11.02
CA PRO A 269 -13.60 -1.02 -10.67
C PRO A 269 -14.33 0.01 -9.80
N SER A 270 -15.66 0.02 -9.93
CA SER A 270 -16.57 0.84 -9.11
C SER A 270 -17.54 0.02 -8.27
N VAL A 271 -17.44 -1.30 -8.36
CA VAL A 271 -18.28 -2.29 -7.67
C VAL A 271 -17.35 -3.33 -7.05
N PHE A 272 -17.58 -3.70 -5.79
CA PHE A 272 -16.73 -4.60 -5.00
C PHE A 272 -17.65 -5.57 -4.26
N GLY A 273 -17.51 -6.88 -4.52
CA GLY A 273 -18.42 -7.90 -3.99
C GLY A 273 -19.91 -7.62 -4.30
N GLY A 274 -20.20 -7.02 -5.45
CA GLY A 274 -21.56 -6.61 -5.85
C GLY A 274 -22.05 -5.26 -5.28
N ILE A 275 -21.24 -4.58 -4.45
CA ILE A 275 -21.61 -3.31 -3.81
C ILE A 275 -20.98 -2.13 -4.55
N LYS A 276 -21.78 -1.12 -4.92
CA LYS A 276 -21.33 0.07 -5.64
C LYS A 276 -20.65 1.08 -4.70
N ALA A 277 -19.42 1.48 -5.01
CA ALA A 277 -18.64 2.45 -4.22
C ALA A 277 -17.90 3.51 -5.05
N GLY A 278 -17.76 3.30 -6.36
CA GLY A 278 -17.02 4.20 -7.25
C GLY A 278 -15.51 3.90 -7.31
N ALA A 279 -14.83 4.45 -8.34
CA ALA A 279 -13.41 4.17 -8.59
C ALA A 279 -12.48 4.64 -7.47
N GLY A 280 -12.88 5.66 -6.70
CA GLY A 280 -12.11 6.19 -5.56
C GLY A 280 -11.94 5.20 -4.40
N ASN A 281 -12.69 4.09 -4.38
CA ASN A 281 -12.58 3.05 -3.37
C ASN A 281 -11.26 2.26 -3.44
N ASN A 282 -10.63 2.18 -4.61
CA ASN A 282 -9.45 1.33 -4.88
C ASN A 282 -8.20 1.66 -4.05
N GLY A 283 -8.15 2.79 -3.33
CA GLY A 283 -7.03 3.18 -2.46
C GLY A 283 -7.43 3.54 -1.03
N GLN A 284 -8.72 3.44 -0.66
CA GLN A 284 -9.20 3.92 0.64
C GLN A 284 -8.62 3.14 1.83
N LEU A 285 -8.24 1.88 1.63
CA LEU A 285 -7.71 1.02 2.68
C LEU A 285 -6.21 1.24 2.96
N THR A 286 -5.46 1.75 1.98
CA THR A 286 -4.01 1.90 2.07
C THR A 286 -3.56 3.35 2.26
N PHE A 287 -4.33 4.33 1.76
CA PHE A 287 -3.95 5.74 1.82
C PHE A 287 -3.76 6.32 3.24
N PRO A 288 -4.43 5.84 4.32
CA PRO A 288 -4.23 6.43 5.65
C PRO A 288 -2.77 6.35 6.08
N CYS A 289 -2.10 5.23 5.74
CA CYS A 289 -0.69 5.03 6.03
C CYS A 289 0.20 6.05 5.31
N ASN A 290 -0.17 6.44 4.08
CA ASN A 290 0.61 7.37 3.29
C ASN A 290 0.49 8.81 3.79
N LEU A 291 -0.72 9.23 4.18
CA LEU A 291 -0.93 10.58 4.69
C LEU A 291 -0.31 10.81 6.06
N HIS A 292 -0.46 9.84 6.95
CA HIS A 292 0.07 9.94 8.30
C HIS A 292 1.55 9.57 8.39
N GLY A 293 2.03 8.75 7.46
CA GLY A 293 3.42 8.34 7.37
C GLY A 293 3.79 7.12 8.21
N ASN A 294 2.84 6.47 8.88
CA ASN A 294 3.08 5.25 9.65
C ASN A 294 3.31 4.02 8.74
N PRO A 295 3.94 2.95 9.25
CA PRO A 295 4.22 1.76 8.47
C PRO A 295 2.99 0.85 8.34
N GLY A 296 2.93 0.10 7.24
CA GLY A 296 1.94 -0.93 6.99
C GLY A 296 2.51 -2.03 6.09
N VAL A 297 2.27 -3.29 6.45
CA VAL A 297 2.67 -4.46 5.66
C VAL A 297 1.44 -5.14 5.09
N SER A 298 1.46 -5.47 3.81
CA SER A 298 0.53 -6.43 3.21
C SER A 298 1.19 -7.81 3.22
N VAL A 299 0.47 -8.82 3.70
CA VAL A 299 0.87 -10.22 3.68
C VAL A 299 -0.22 -11.09 3.05
N PRO A 300 0.14 -12.19 2.36
CA PRO A 300 -0.84 -13.12 1.81
C PRO A 300 -1.67 -13.76 2.93
N ALA A 301 -2.99 -13.83 2.74
CA ALA A 301 -3.91 -14.30 3.78
C ALA A 301 -4.95 -15.30 3.27
N GLY A 302 -4.81 -15.77 2.03
CA GLY A 302 -5.68 -16.77 1.44
C GLY A 302 -6.00 -16.48 -0.01
N PHE A 303 -7.10 -17.08 -0.48
CA PHE A 303 -7.57 -16.99 -1.86
C PHE A 303 -9.08 -16.81 -1.91
N VAL A 304 -9.54 -16.05 -2.90
CA VAL A 304 -10.94 -15.98 -3.32
C VAL A 304 -10.96 -16.16 -4.83
N ASP A 305 -11.78 -17.07 -5.33
CA ASP A 305 -11.86 -17.42 -6.76
C ASP A 305 -10.50 -17.76 -7.41
N GLY A 306 -9.60 -18.37 -6.63
CA GLY A 306 -8.23 -18.72 -7.06
C GLY A 306 -7.26 -17.53 -7.16
N LEU A 307 -7.69 -16.33 -6.75
CA LEU A 307 -6.86 -15.13 -6.72
C LEU A 307 -6.39 -14.83 -5.28
N PRO A 308 -5.12 -14.41 -5.08
CA PRO A 308 -4.62 -14.05 -3.76
C PRO A 308 -5.39 -12.87 -3.14
N VAL A 309 -5.52 -12.88 -1.83
CA VAL A 309 -6.00 -11.74 -1.03
C VAL A 309 -5.01 -11.40 0.08
N GLY A 310 -4.83 -10.10 0.35
CA GLY A 310 -3.82 -9.60 1.28
C GLY A 310 -4.41 -9.02 2.57
N LEU A 311 -3.88 -9.47 3.70
CA LEU A 311 -4.12 -8.87 5.01
C LEU A 311 -3.12 -7.73 5.24
N GLN A 312 -3.63 -6.56 5.59
CA GLN A 312 -2.81 -5.40 5.91
C GLN A 312 -2.68 -5.27 7.43
N ILE A 313 -1.44 -5.23 7.92
CA ILE A 313 -1.11 -5.02 9.34
C ILE A 313 -0.39 -3.68 9.45
N ILE A 314 -0.88 -2.80 10.31
CA ILE A 314 -0.48 -1.40 10.41
C ILE A 314 -0.10 -1.12 11.85
N GLY A 315 1.00 -0.41 12.06
CA GLY A 315 1.42 0.01 13.39
C GLY A 315 1.63 1.52 13.47
N GLY A 316 1.93 2.01 14.67
CA GLY A 316 2.41 3.37 14.87
C GLY A 316 3.77 3.61 14.19
N HIS A 317 4.22 4.86 14.12
CA HIS A 317 5.53 5.18 13.54
C HIS A 317 6.66 4.34 14.16
N PHE A 318 7.61 3.93 13.32
CA PHE A 318 8.82 3.18 13.71
C PHE A 318 8.58 1.74 14.22
N SER A 319 7.40 1.17 13.97
CA SER A 319 7.05 -0.20 14.40
C SER A 319 7.29 -1.27 13.33
N GLU A 320 8.08 -1.02 12.29
CA GLU A 320 8.22 -1.94 11.16
C GLU A 320 8.69 -3.34 11.57
N GLN A 321 9.59 -3.45 12.55
CA GLN A 321 10.08 -4.75 13.02
C GLN A 321 8.97 -5.55 13.72
N VAL A 322 8.05 -4.89 14.44
CA VAL A 322 6.85 -5.52 15.01
C VAL A 322 5.93 -6.02 13.89
N LEU A 323 5.75 -5.22 12.83
CA LEU A 323 4.93 -5.65 11.68
C LEU A 323 5.53 -6.86 10.96
N LEU A 324 6.86 -6.88 10.80
CA LEU A 324 7.56 -8.04 10.23
C LEU A 324 7.51 -9.26 11.15
N GLU A 325 7.54 -9.08 12.47
CA GLU A 325 7.34 -10.18 13.42
C GLU A 325 5.94 -10.81 13.27
N LEU A 326 4.88 -10.00 13.22
CA LEU A 326 3.51 -10.47 13.01
C LEU A 326 3.34 -11.14 11.64
N ALA A 327 3.94 -10.56 10.59
CA ALA A 327 3.98 -11.17 9.27
C ALA A 327 4.72 -12.52 9.30
N HIS A 328 5.81 -12.63 10.04
CA HIS A 328 6.60 -13.86 10.18
C HIS A 328 5.84 -14.95 10.92
N VAL A 329 5.06 -14.60 11.95
CA VAL A 329 4.13 -15.54 12.62
C VAL A 329 3.15 -16.13 11.61
N LEU A 330 2.50 -15.30 10.80
CA LEU A 330 1.59 -15.78 9.74
C LEU A 330 2.31 -16.65 8.71
N GLU A 331 3.47 -16.22 8.21
CA GLU A 331 4.25 -16.97 7.21
C GLU A 331 4.63 -18.37 7.71
N ARG A 332 5.02 -18.49 8.99
CA ARG A 332 5.43 -19.78 9.58
C ARG A 332 4.26 -20.71 9.84
N GLU A 333 3.15 -20.18 10.36
CA GLU A 333 2.00 -20.97 10.75
C GLU A 333 1.07 -21.30 9.56
N ARG A 334 1.04 -20.43 8.55
CA ARG A 334 0.21 -20.53 7.34
C ARG A 334 0.99 -20.07 6.10
N PRO A 335 1.96 -20.86 5.63
CA PRO A 335 2.78 -20.49 4.48
C PRO A 335 1.95 -20.36 3.21
N TRP A 336 2.32 -19.40 2.37
CA TRP A 336 1.75 -19.17 1.04
C TRP A 336 2.70 -19.67 -0.07
N PRO A 337 2.18 -19.92 -1.28
CA PRO A 337 3.03 -20.20 -2.44
C PRO A 337 3.99 -19.03 -2.70
N LEU A 338 5.27 -19.34 -2.90
CA LEU A 338 6.29 -18.32 -3.17
C LEU A 338 6.15 -17.72 -4.58
N VAL A 339 5.53 -18.44 -5.51
CA VAL A 339 5.28 -18.00 -6.89
C VAL A 339 3.90 -18.48 -7.33
N ALA A 340 3.35 -17.82 -8.34
CA ALA A 340 2.07 -18.20 -8.93
C ALA A 340 2.17 -19.58 -9.60
N PRO A 341 1.07 -20.36 -9.67
CA PRO A 341 1.09 -21.77 -10.10
C PRO A 341 1.66 -22.01 -11.51
N ALA A 342 1.52 -21.05 -12.42
CA ALA A 342 2.01 -21.14 -13.79
C ALA A 342 3.49 -20.75 -13.96
N SER A 343 4.17 -20.37 -12.88
CA SER A 343 5.56 -19.89 -12.93
C SER A 343 6.54 -21.04 -13.21
N PRO A 344 7.61 -20.81 -13.99
CA PRO A 344 8.68 -21.79 -14.16
C PRO A 344 9.27 -22.17 -12.79
N ARG A 345 9.46 -23.47 -12.55
CA ARG A 345 10.10 -23.99 -11.34
C ARG A 345 11.62 -23.98 -11.46
#